data_AF-F0VZA3-F1
#
_entry.id   AF-F0VZA3-F1
#
_cell.length_a   1.000
_cell.length_b   1.000
_cell.length_c   1.000
_cell.angle_alpha   90.00
_cell.angle_beta   90.00
_cell.angle_gamma   90.00
#
_symmetry.space_group_name_H-M   'P 1'
#
loop_
_entity.id
_entity.type
_entity.pdbx_description
1 polymer ?
#
loop_
_entity_poly.entity_id
_entity_poly.type
_entity_poly.pdbx_seq_one_letter_code
_entity_poly.pdbx_strand_id
1 'polypeptide(L)'
;MYSSKVLNKNIAPSYLAIGDPYKDSHQHDGKDPRFKGKQMMTIPAKNTCNGLGFFDKKTYSSDPLKDNTMYLTTQPMDTRKKGFGSKDAKRRDEFMSHIRTEQYRETLETELKLHEKQKRVREELGVQETPIMEETKHPFPQGLVETKFLYDIGRLQVTEFDQKSHRDRFYTIRSSESTHKRNNGPFMLTSEMIGLGAEDVVGNKPNPKNASTKQFYDHSHLHVGNV
;
A
#
# COMPACT_ATOMS: atom_id res chain seq x y z
N MET A 1 32.22 131.99 35.73
CA MET A 1 31.27 131.11 36.45
C MET A 1 29.90 131.77 36.46
N TYR A 2 28.94 131.24 35.69
CA TYR A 2 27.50 131.33 35.99
C TYR A 2 26.84 130.07 35.43
N SER A 3 26.07 129.38 36.26
CA SER A 3 25.50 128.05 36.00
C SER A 3 24.07 128.17 35.48
N SER A 4 23.72 127.50 34.37
CA SER A 4 22.33 127.31 33.96
C SER A 4 21.83 125.93 34.43
N LYS A 5 20.97 125.95 35.46
CA LYS A 5 20.26 124.76 35.96
C LYS A 5 19.12 124.40 35.00
N VAL A 6 19.05 123.14 34.59
CA VAL A 6 17.91 122.58 33.84
C VAL A 6 16.68 122.51 34.76
N LEU A 7 15.57 123.09 34.30
CA LEU A 7 14.42 123.49 35.10
C LEU A 7 13.29 122.46 35.22
N ASN A 8 13.38 121.27 34.62
CA ASN A 8 12.31 120.26 34.77
C ASN A 8 12.80 118.83 34.53
N LYS A 9 12.58 117.94 35.50
CA LYS A 9 13.00 116.52 35.46
C LYS A 9 11.97 115.58 34.81
N ASN A 10 10.80 116.09 34.41
CA ASN A 10 9.67 115.27 33.96
C ASN A 10 9.36 115.39 32.45
N ILE A 11 10.24 116.00 31.66
CA ILE A 11 10.13 115.96 30.20
C ILE A 11 10.87 114.71 29.73
N ALA A 12 10.13 113.64 29.39
CA ALA A 12 10.68 112.43 28.79
C ALA A 12 11.44 112.78 27.49
N PRO A 13 12.65 112.25 27.26
CA PRO A 13 13.53 112.74 26.18
C PRO A 13 13.26 112.15 24.79
N SER A 14 12.18 111.40 24.55
CA SER A 14 11.99 110.76 23.24
C SER A 14 10.55 110.38 22.89
N TYR A 15 10.22 110.53 21.60
CA TYR A 15 8.94 110.23 20.96
C TYR A 15 8.57 108.74 21.03
N LEU A 16 7.32 108.42 21.43
CA LEU A 16 6.74 107.07 21.52
C LEU A 16 6.62 106.31 20.17
N ALA A 17 6.98 106.94 19.05
CA ALA A 17 6.80 106.39 17.70
C ALA A 17 8.13 106.11 16.96
N ILE A 18 9.29 106.33 17.59
CA ILE A 18 10.56 105.81 17.06
C ILE A 18 10.72 104.40 17.61
N GLY A 19 10.22 103.41 16.87
CA GLY A 19 10.34 102.00 17.22
C GLY A 19 9.14 101.12 16.91
N ASP A 20 8.03 101.66 16.39
CA ASP A 20 6.93 100.83 15.90
C ASP A 20 6.43 101.30 14.54
N PRO A 21 6.85 100.59 13.49
CA PRO A 21 5.83 100.19 12.53
C PRO A 21 6.16 98.80 11.99
N TYR A 22 5.26 97.84 12.22
CA TYR A 22 5.32 96.48 11.65
C TYR A 22 6.48 95.64 12.19
N LYS A 23 6.31 95.03 13.37
CA LYS A 23 7.05 93.78 13.63
C LYS A 23 6.72 92.84 12.47
N ASP A 24 7.74 92.47 11.69
CA ASP A 24 7.59 91.54 10.58
C ASP A 24 6.81 90.32 11.08
N SER A 25 5.84 89.82 10.31
CA SER A 25 5.10 88.59 10.65
C SER A 25 6.01 87.34 10.79
N HIS A 26 7.30 87.51 10.49
CA HIS A 26 8.38 86.55 10.67
C HIS A 26 9.12 86.70 12.01
N GLN A 27 8.97 87.82 12.71
CA GLN A 27 9.53 88.16 14.02
C GLN A 27 8.54 87.89 15.16
N HIS A 28 7.70 86.86 15.00
CA HIS A 28 7.00 86.26 16.13
C HIS A 28 8.03 85.46 16.94
N ASP A 29 8.45 86.01 18.07
CA ASP A 29 9.06 85.27 19.17
C ASP A 29 8.24 84.00 19.41
N GLY A 30 8.86 82.83 19.16
CA GLY A 30 8.31 81.55 19.57
C GLY A 30 7.16 80.97 18.72
N LYS A 31 7.26 80.95 17.38
CA LYS A 31 6.42 80.00 16.61
C LYS A 31 6.76 78.59 17.08
N ASP A 32 5.76 77.87 17.60
CA ASP A 32 5.96 76.53 18.18
C ASP A 32 6.68 75.64 17.14
N PRO A 33 7.82 74.99 17.51
CA PRO A 33 8.58 74.13 16.60
C PRO A 33 7.74 73.02 15.96
N ARG A 34 6.58 72.67 16.52
CA ARG A 34 5.59 71.76 15.92
C ARG A 34 5.09 72.22 14.54
N PHE A 35 5.04 73.54 14.26
CA PHE A 35 4.53 74.09 13.01
C PHE A 35 5.53 74.02 11.84
N LYS A 36 6.83 73.81 12.12
CA LYS A 36 7.88 73.71 11.09
C LYS A 36 8.65 72.38 11.11
N GLY A 37 8.31 71.48 12.04
CA GLY A 37 8.96 70.17 12.19
C GLY A 37 8.40 69.09 11.25
N LYS A 38 9.20 68.06 11.00
CA LYS A 38 8.76 66.84 10.32
C LYS A 38 7.76 66.10 11.21
N GLN A 39 6.57 65.82 10.68
CA GLN A 39 5.53 65.08 11.39
C GLN A 39 5.91 63.60 11.56
N MET A 40 5.25 62.92 12.50
CA MET A 40 5.46 61.49 12.74
C MET A 40 5.17 60.68 11.47
N MET A 41 6.08 59.74 11.15
CA MET A 41 5.88 58.84 10.01
C MET A 41 4.90 57.74 10.41
N THR A 42 3.85 57.56 9.60
CA THR A 42 2.94 56.41 9.69
C THR A 42 3.20 55.46 8.53
N ILE A 43 3.00 54.16 8.77
CA ILE A 43 3.13 53.14 7.74
C ILE A 43 1.70 52.63 7.45
N PRO A 44 1.17 52.82 6.24
CA PRO A 44 -0.15 52.29 5.89
C PRO A 44 -0.12 50.76 5.89
N ALA A 45 -1.30 50.15 6.06
CA ALA A 45 -1.45 48.70 6.00
C ALA A 45 -0.92 48.18 4.65
N LYS A 46 0.00 47.22 4.72
CA LYS A 46 0.58 46.58 3.53
C LYS A 46 -0.30 45.41 3.11
N ASN A 47 -0.36 45.17 1.80
CA ASN A 47 -1.02 43.97 1.28
C ASN A 47 -0.36 42.72 1.86
N THR A 48 -1.17 41.74 2.24
CA THR A 48 -0.73 40.49 2.87
C THR A 48 -0.15 39.48 1.88
N CYS A 49 -0.21 39.76 0.57
CA CYS A 49 0.41 38.92 -0.45
C CYS A 49 1.94 38.85 -0.26
N ASN A 50 2.51 37.68 -0.54
CA ASN A 50 3.95 37.41 -0.50
C ASN A 50 4.63 37.61 0.87
N GLY A 51 3.89 37.52 1.98
CA GLY A 51 4.49 37.58 3.32
C GLY A 51 4.86 38.98 3.82
N LEU A 52 4.51 40.04 3.08
CA LEU A 52 4.92 41.43 3.37
C LEU A 52 3.97 42.22 4.28
N GLY A 53 2.75 41.70 4.47
CA GLY A 53 1.71 42.34 5.29
C GLY A 53 1.47 41.69 6.65
N PHE A 54 2.23 40.66 7.01
CA PHE A 54 2.16 40.07 8.35
C PHE A 54 2.94 40.91 9.36
N PHE A 55 2.48 40.92 10.61
CA PHE A 55 3.19 41.56 11.73
C PHE A 55 4.58 40.96 11.95
N ASP A 56 4.69 39.64 11.77
CA ASP A 56 5.91 38.87 11.95
C ASP A 56 6.52 38.51 10.58
N LYS A 57 7.77 38.89 10.35
CA LYS A 57 8.52 38.57 9.13
C LYS A 57 9.22 37.22 9.25
N LYS A 58 8.45 36.14 9.39
CA LYS A 58 9.00 34.78 9.44
C LYS A 58 9.06 34.21 8.03
N THR A 59 10.26 33.86 7.60
CA THR A 59 10.50 33.09 6.37
C THR A 59 10.63 31.63 6.73
N TYR A 60 9.85 30.77 6.08
CA TYR A 60 10.06 29.33 6.18
C TYR A 60 11.40 28.98 5.53
N SER A 61 12.30 28.38 6.31
CA SER A 61 13.45 27.69 5.75
C SER A 61 13.04 26.24 5.55
N SER A 62 13.02 25.78 4.30
CA SER A 62 12.78 24.38 4.01
C SER A 62 14.05 23.57 4.22
N ASP A 63 13.94 22.40 4.82
CA ASP A 63 15.00 21.40 4.75
C ASP A 63 15.22 20.94 3.31
N PRO A 64 16.43 20.45 2.97
CA PRO A 64 16.68 19.85 1.67
C PRO A 64 15.71 18.69 1.42
N LEU A 65 15.06 18.69 0.26
CA LEU A 65 14.19 17.60 -0.15
C LEU A 65 15.00 16.30 -0.22
N LYS A 66 14.54 15.27 0.51
CA LYS A 66 15.14 13.93 0.51
C LYS A 66 14.11 12.95 0.00
N ASP A 67 14.22 12.57 -1.27
CA ASP A 67 13.24 11.71 -1.92
C ASP A 67 13.34 10.25 -1.44
N ASN A 68 14.56 9.75 -1.22
CA ASN A 68 14.83 8.35 -0.92
C ASN A 68 15.74 8.18 0.30
N THR A 69 15.49 7.13 1.08
CA THR A 69 16.38 6.70 2.15
C THR A 69 17.57 5.94 1.58
N MET A 70 18.77 6.53 1.68
CA MET A 70 19.99 5.90 1.19
C MET A 70 20.49 4.81 2.15
N TYR A 71 20.07 3.56 1.96
CA TYR A 71 20.54 2.44 2.79
C TYR A 71 22.03 2.09 2.60
N LEU A 72 22.69 2.61 1.55
CA LEU A 72 24.12 2.45 1.38
C LEU A 72 24.93 3.18 2.45
N THR A 73 24.44 4.32 2.94
CA THR A 73 25.14 5.10 3.97
C THR A 73 24.88 4.56 5.36
N THR A 74 23.64 4.14 5.66
CA THR A 74 23.26 3.61 6.98
C THR A 74 23.65 2.15 7.17
N GLN A 75 23.60 1.35 6.09
CA GLN A 75 23.87 -0.09 6.10
C GLN A 75 24.85 -0.44 4.96
N PRO A 76 26.15 -0.14 5.12
CA PRO A 76 27.16 -0.40 4.10
C PRO A 76 27.30 -1.90 3.81
N MET A 77 27.65 -2.25 2.56
CA MET A 77 27.61 -3.63 2.05
C MET A 77 28.41 -4.64 2.87
N ASP A 78 29.54 -4.23 3.43
CA ASP A 78 30.42 -5.10 4.21
C ASP A 78 29.79 -5.52 5.54
N THR A 79 28.99 -4.64 6.13
CA THR A 79 28.28 -4.90 7.40
C THR A 79 27.00 -5.72 7.21
N ARG A 80 26.58 -5.97 5.96
CA ARG A 80 25.35 -6.72 5.66
C ARG A 80 25.59 -8.22 5.85
N LYS A 81 24.80 -8.80 6.75
CA LYS A 81 24.78 -10.25 6.98
C LYS A 81 24.22 -10.97 5.75
N LYS A 82 24.83 -12.10 5.36
CA LYS A 82 24.26 -13.02 4.36
C LYS A 82 23.08 -13.75 5.02
N GLY A 83 21.86 -13.43 4.60
CA GLY A 83 20.65 -14.12 5.03
C GLY A 83 20.21 -15.19 4.05
N PHE A 84 19.07 -15.82 4.32
CA PHE A 84 18.42 -16.74 3.39
C PHE A 84 17.88 -15.96 2.18
N GLY A 85 18.36 -16.28 0.98
CA GLY A 85 17.84 -15.75 -0.29
C GLY A 85 18.23 -14.31 -0.65
N SER A 86 18.69 -13.48 0.30
CA SER A 86 19.17 -12.13 0.01
C SER A 86 20.27 -11.64 0.97
N LYS A 87 21.13 -10.73 0.46
CA LYS A 87 22.19 -10.02 1.21
C LYS A 87 21.97 -8.50 1.13
N ASP A 88 20.71 -8.08 1.09
CA ASP A 88 20.35 -6.68 0.98
C ASP A 88 20.26 -5.97 2.33
N ALA A 89 20.22 -4.64 2.29
CA ALA A 89 19.91 -3.85 3.48
C ALA A 89 18.52 -4.19 4.00
N LYS A 90 18.30 -4.03 5.30
CA LYS A 90 16.97 -4.15 5.90
C LYS A 90 16.17 -2.90 5.55
N ARG A 91 15.17 -3.03 4.66
CA ARG A 91 14.37 -1.91 4.11
C ARG A 91 12.90 -1.91 4.58
N ARG A 92 12.65 -2.28 5.84
CA ARG A 92 11.26 -2.34 6.36
C ARG A 92 10.62 -0.95 6.50
N ASP A 93 11.45 0.07 6.58
CA ASP A 93 11.11 1.50 6.69
C ASP A 93 10.98 2.20 5.32
N GLU A 94 11.27 1.52 4.21
CA GLU A 94 11.25 2.12 2.86
C GLU A 94 9.89 2.73 2.51
N PHE A 95 8.81 2.05 2.90
CA PHE A 95 7.43 2.50 2.63
C PHE A 95 6.84 3.38 3.73
N MET A 96 7.64 3.83 4.71
CA MET A 96 7.21 4.90 5.62
C MET A 96 7.29 6.28 4.94
N SER A 97 8.10 6.42 3.89
CA SER A 97 8.13 7.62 3.07
C SER A 97 6.91 7.68 2.16
N HIS A 98 6.22 8.83 2.18
CA HIS A 98 5.10 9.10 1.28
C HIS A 98 5.53 9.01 -0.18
N ILE A 99 6.67 9.61 -0.54
CA ILE A 99 7.18 9.62 -1.92
C ILE A 99 7.37 8.20 -2.44
N ARG A 100 7.96 7.32 -1.63
CA ARG A 100 8.20 5.93 -2.02
C ARG A 100 6.93 5.11 -2.14
N THR A 101 5.94 5.40 -1.29
CA THR A 101 4.61 4.80 -1.36
C THR A 101 3.88 5.19 -2.64
N GLU A 102 3.92 6.47 -3.03
CA GLU A 102 3.30 6.94 -4.27
C GLU A 102 3.97 6.33 -5.51
N GLN A 103 5.31 6.27 -5.54
CA GLN A 103 6.03 5.55 -6.61
C GLN A 103 5.58 4.09 -6.72
N TYR A 104 5.38 3.42 -5.58
CA TYR A 104 4.93 2.02 -5.58
C TYR A 104 3.50 1.88 -6.09
N ARG A 105 2.60 2.79 -5.70
CA ARG A 105 1.23 2.82 -6.24
C ARG A 105 1.22 3.04 -7.74
N GLU A 106 2.02 3.98 -8.23
CA GLU A 106 2.17 4.21 -9.67
C GLU A 106 2.66 2.95 -10.39
N THR A 107 3.66 2.24 -9.84
CA THR A 107 4.13 0.98 -10.45
C THR A 107 3.01 -0.06 -10.51
N LEU A 108 2.24 -0.26 -9.44
CA LEU A 108 1.12 -1.20 -9.42
C LEU A 108 0.03 -0.81 -10.43
N GLU A 109 -0.30 0.47 -10.54
CA GLU A 109 -1.25 0.95 -11.54
C GLU A 109 -0.76 0.68 -12.96
N THR A 110 0.52 0.89 -13.24
CA THR A 110 1.09 0.61 -14.57
C THR A 110 1.09 -0.88 -14.89
N GLU A 111 1.43 -1.74 -13.91
CA GLU A 111 1.40 -3.19 -14.06
C GLU A 111 -0.02 -3.70 -14.31
N LEU A 112 -1.02 -3.18 -13.59
CA LEU A 112 -2.43 -3.51 -13.82
C LEU A 112 -2.88 -3.10 -15.23
N LYS A 113 -2.54 -1.89 -15.68
CA LYS A 113 -2.84 -1.43 -17.05
C LYS A 113 -2.19 -2.33 -18.11
N LEU A 114 -0.96 -2.76 -17.89
CA LEU A 114 -0.27 -3.70 -18.79
C LEU A 114 -0.93 -5.07 -18.80
N HIS A 115 -1.31 -5.58 -17.63
CA HIS A 115 -2.00 -6.86 -17.49
C HIS A 115 -3.37 -6.84 -18.19
N GLU A 116 -4.17 -5.79 -18.00
CA GLU A 116 -5.44 -5.64 -18.70
C GLU A 116 -5.27 -5.56 -20.22
N LYS A 117 -4.23 -4.86 -20.70
CA LYS A 117 -3.92 -4.79 -22.12
C LYS A 117 -3.54 -6.17 -22.68
N GLN A 118 -2.73 -6.94 -21.95
CA GLN A 118 -2.37 -8.31 -22.32
C GLN A 118 -3.59 -9.23 -22.34
N LYS A 119 -4.50 -9.09 -21.36
CA LYS A 119 -5.75 -9.85 -21.32
C LYS A 119 -6.62 -9.59 -22.54
N ARG A 120 -6.81 -8.32 -22.94
CA ARG A 120 -7.56 -7.97 -24.16
C ARG A 120 -6.95 -8.59 -25.42
N VAL A 121 -5.62 -8.49 -25.57
CA VAL A 121 -4.91 -9.11 -26.70
C VAL A 121 -5.08 -10.64 -26.69
N ARG A 122 -5.06 -11.27 -25.52
CA ARG A 122 -5.27 -12.71 -25.36
C ARG A 122 -6.70 -13.14 -25.73
N GLU A 123 -7.70 -12.33 -25.36
CA GLU A 123 -9.10 -12.53 -25.74
C GLU A 123 -9.30 -12.36 -27.25
N GLU A 124 -8.68 -11.36 -27.87
CA GLU A 124 -8.66 -11.15 -29.33
C GLU A 124 -8.00 -12.33 -30.07
N LEU A 125 -6.97 -12.94 -29.48
CA LEU A 125 -6.30 -14.14 -29.99
C LEU A 125 -7.06 -15.45 -29.70
N GLY A 126 -8.23 -15.39 -29.07
CA GLY A 126 -9.13 -16.55 -28.87
C GLY A 126 -8.62 -17.59 -27.87
N VAL A 127 -7.64 -17.26 -27.02
CA VAL A 127 -7.14 -18.17 -25.98
C VAL A 127 -8.13 -18.15 -24.81
N GLN A 128 -9.13 -19.02 -24.85
CA GLN A 128 -10.09 -19.18 -23.77
C GLN A 128 -9.39 -19.64 -22.49
N GLU A 129 -9.55 -18.87 -21.41
CA GLU A 129 -9.23 -19.34 -20.07
C GLU A 129 -10.26 -20.40 -19.69
N THR A 130 -9.78 -21.56 -19.22
CA THR A 130 -10.66 -22.63 -18.72
C THR A 130 -11.56 -22.05 -17.63
N PRO A 131 -12.89 -22.17 -17.73
CA PRO A 131 -13.79 -21.58 -16.75
C PRO A 131 -13.47 -22.14 -15.36
N ILE A 132 -13.31 -21.23 -14.41
CA ILE A 132 -13.22 -21.56 -12.99
C ILE A 132 -14.51 -22.30 -12.65
N MET A 133 -14.35 -23.54 -12.19
CA MET A 133 -15.38 -24.55 -12.00
C MET A 133 -16.67 -23.95 -11.45
N GLU A 134 -17.73 -24.01 -12.25
CA GLU A 134 -19.09 -23.68 -11.82
C GLU A 134 -19.42 -24.50 -10.57
N GLU A 135 -20.08 -23.87 -9.58
CA GLU A 135 -20.53 -24.52 -8.35
C GLU A 135 -21.44 -25.71 -8.68
N THR A 136 -20.83 -26.90 -8.75
CA THR A 136 -21.57 -28.14 -8.96
C THR A 136 -22.45 -28.36 -7.76
N LYS A 137 -23.76 -28.11 -7.88
CA LYS A 137 -24.75 -28.47 -6.86
C LYS A 137 -24.60 -29.96 -6.57
N HIS A 138 -24.12 -30.28 -5.37
CA HIS A 138 -23.90 -31.67 -4.99
C HIS A 138 -25.24 -32.38 -4.83
N PRO A 139 -25.44 -33.57 -5.42
CA PRO A 139 -26.65 -34.34 -5.19
C PRO A 139 -26.70 -34.79 -3.72
N PHE A 140 -27.86 -34.61 -3.10
CA PHE A 140 -28.13 -35.12 -1.76
C PHE A 140 -27.94 -36.65 -1.73
N PRO A 141 -27.39 -37.24 -0.65
CA PRO A 141 -27.13 -38.68 -0.58
C PRO A 141 -28.38 -39.51 -0.90
N GLN A 142 -28.18 -40.53 -1.74
CA GLN A 142 -29.24 -41.38 -2.24
C GLN A 142 -29.94 -42.11 -1.08
N GLY A 143 -31.28 -42.00 -1.01
CA GLY A 143 -32.11 -42.65 0.02
C GLY A 143 -32.55 -41.77 1.18
N LEU A 144 -32.06 -40.52 1.27
CA LEU A 144 -32.54 -39.55 2.25
C LEU A 144 -33.34 -38.45 1.56
N VAL A 145 -34.39 -37.95 2.21
CA VAL A 145 -35.18 -36.81 1.71
C VAL A 145 -34.46 -35.51 2.07
N GLU A 146 -34.19 -34.66 1.09
CA GLU A 146 -33.57 -33.35 1.32
C GLU A 146 -34.49 -32.47 2.17
N THR A 147 -34.03 -32.10 3.36
CA THR A 147 -34.76 -31.21 4.27
C THR A 147 -34.45 -29.76 3.95
N LYS A 148 -35.49 -28.97 3.63
CA LYS A 148 -35.33 -27.54 3.30
C LYS A 148 -35.04 -26.67 4.54
N PHE A 149 -35.53 -27.05 5.71
CA PHE A 149 -35.41 -26.26 6.95
C PHE A 149 -34.76 -27.09 8.06
N LEU A 150 -33.90 -26.47 8.88
CA LEU A 150 -33.24 -27.13 10.01
C LEU A 150 -34.23 -27.67 11.05
N TYR A 151 -35.41 -27.04 11.16
CA TYR A 151 -36.47 -27.44 12.09
C TYR A 151 -37.02 -28.85 11.83
N ASP A 152 -36.89 -29.34 10.59
CA ASP A 152 -37.43 -30.63 10.17
C ASP A 152 -36.49 -31.81 10.50
N ILE A 153 -35.22 -31.50 10.82
CA ILE A 153 -34.19 -32.47 11.15
C ILE A 153 -34.47 -33.05 12.55
N GLY A 154 -34.78 -34.35 12.62
CA GLY A 154 -35.10 -35.07 13.86
C GLY A 154 -36.59 -35.21 14.19
N ARG A 155 -37.49 -34.57 13.42
CA ARG A 155 -38.95 -34.73 13.57
C ARG A 155 -39.57 -35.58 12.47
N LEU A 156 -39.05 -35.46 11.24
CA LEU A 156 -39.51 -36.23 10.07
C LEU A 156 -38.56 -37.36 9.69
N GLN A 157 -37.25 -37.19 9.94
CA GLN A 157 -36.24 -38.20 9.63
C GLN A 157 -35.97 -39.07 10.86
N VAL A 158 -36.42 -40.33 10.79
CA VAL A 158 -36.05 -41.38 11.75
C VAL A 158 -34.85 -42.11 11.18
N THR A 159 -33.75 -42.15 11.93
CA THR A 159 -32.57 -42.94 11.57
C THR A 159 -32.80 -44.38 12.00
N GLU A 160 -32.59 -45.32 11.09
CA GLU A 160 -32.72 -46.75 11.40
C GLU A 160 -31.58 -47.18 12.34
N PHE A 161 -31.92 -47.99 13.34
CA PHE A 161 -30.94 -48.50 14.29
C PHE A 161 -29.98 -49.49 13.60
N ASP A 162 -28.69 -49.13 13.54
CA ASP A 162 -27.63 -50.01 13.04
C ASP A 162 -26.96 -50.78 14.18
N GLN A 163 -27.32 -52.07 14.31
CA GLN A 163 -26.73 -53.00 15.28
C GLN A 163 -25.22 -53.23 15.12
N LYS A 164 -24.61 -52.90 13.97
CA LYS A 164 -23.17 -53.04 13.74
C LYS A 164 -22.38 -51.84 14.23
N SER A 165 -23.04 -50.70 14.45
CA SER A 165 -22.40 -49.50 14.98
C SER A 165 -22.42 -49.53 16.51
N HIS A 166 -21.25 -49.43 17.14
CA HIS A 166 -21.15 -49.30 18.59
C HIS A 166 -21.73 -47.97 19.11
N ARG A 167 -21.84 -46.95 18.25
CA ARG A 167 -22.36 -45.63 18.63
C ARG A 167 -23.57 -45.29 17.78
N ASP A 168 -24.60 -44.78 18.43
CA ASP A 168 -25.72 -44.17 17.73
C ASP A 168 -25.23 -42.90 17.01
N ARG A 169 -25.42 -42.86 15.69
CA ARG A 169 -24.89 -41.82 14.80
C ARG A 169 -25.89 -41.57 13.67
N PHE A 170 -26.18 -40.29 13.42
CA PHE A 170 -27.04 -39.88 12.31
C PHE A 170 -26.50 -40.25 10.92
N TYR A 171 -25.18 -40.30 10.76
CA TYR A 171 -24.52 -40.69 9.51
C TYR A 171 -23.57 -41.86 9.75
N THR A 172 -23.81 -42.97 9.07
CA THR A 172 -22.87 -44.09 8.98
C THR A 172 -22.03 -43.95 7.72
N ILE A 173 -20.75 -43.60 7.88
CA ILE A 173 -19.76 -43.63 6.78
C ILE A 173 -19.61 -45.05 6.19
N ARG A 174 -20.04 -46.06 6.96
CA ARG A 174 -20.05 -47.47 6.60
C ARG A 174 -21.49 -47.93 6.53
N SER A 175 -22.21 -47.62 5.45
CA SER A 175 -23.36 -48.45 5.09
C SER A 175 -22.83 -49.87 4.84
N SER A 176 -23.66 -50.87 5.14
CA SER A 176 -23.33 -52.27 5.48
C SER A 176 -22.48 -53.11 4.50
N GLU A 177 -21.95 -52.52 3.44
CA GLU A 177 -21.02 -53.11 2.48
C GLU A 177 -19.75 -52.26 2.44
N SER A 178 -18.69 -52.71 3.14
CA SER A 178 -17.38 -52.04 3.17
C SER A 178 -16.64 -52.05 1.82
N THR A 179 -17.36 -52.31 0.73
CA THR A 179 -16.88 -52.38 -0.65
C THR A 179 -17.11 -51.08 -1.42
N HIS A 180 -17.93 -50.15 -0.90
CA HIS A 180 -18.15 -48.86 -1.57
C HIS A 180 -16.99 -47.89 -1.33
N LYS A 181 -16.34 -47.45 -2.41
CA LYS A 181 -15.36 -46.36 -2.41
C LYS A 181 -16.01 -45.11 -1.83
N ARG A 182 -15.30 -44.42 -0.92
CA ARG A 182 -15.76 -43.14 -0.37
C ARG A 182 -15.74 -42.11 -1.49
N ASN A 183 -16.80 -41.31 -1.59
CA ASN A 183 -16.80 -40.15 -2.47
C ASN A 183 -16.04 -39.01 -1.77
N ASN A 184 -14.79 -38.77 -2.18
CA ASN A 184 -13.95 -37.69 -1.63
C ASN A 184 -14.26 -36.31 -2.25
N GLY A 185 -15.19 -36.23 -3.20
CA GLY A 185 -15.58 -34.97 -3.83
C GLY A 185 -14.41 -34.29 -4.56
N PRO A 186 -14.31 -32.94 -4.53
CA PRO A 186 -13.26 -32.21 -5.24
C PRO A 186 -11.89 -32.27 -4.54
N PHE A 187 -11.85 -32.72 -3.29
CA PHE A 187 -10.61 -32.82 -2.52
C PHE A 187 -10.02 -34.22 -2.68
N MET A 188 -9.14 -34.38 -3.66
CA MET A 188 -8.39 -35.62 -3.83
C MET A 188 -7.11 -35.62 -3.01
N LEU A 189 -6.85 -36.73 -2.33
CA LEU A 189 -5.57 -36.97 -1.67
C LEU A 189 -4.51 -37.27 -2.73
N THR A 190 -3.26 -36.86 -2.49
CA THR A 190 -2.14 -37.19 -3.41
C THR A 190 -1.97 -38.70 -3.58
N SER A 191 -2.27 -39.49 -2.54
CA SER A 191 -2.26 -40.95 -2.58
C SER A 191 -3.36 -41.56 -3.44
N GLU A 192 -4.48 -40.86 -3.62
CA GLU A 192 -5.59 -41.30 -4.48
C GLU A 192 -5.34 -40.91 -5.94
N MET A 193 -4.72 -39.74 -6.16
CA MET A 193 -4.26 -39.29 -7.46
C MET A 193 -3.21 -40.26 -8.05
N ILE A 194 -2.31 -40.78 -7.22
CA ILE A 194 -1.30 -41.76 -7.62
C ILE A 194 -1.94 -43.15 -7.62
N GLY A 195 -2.40 -43.62 -8.78
CA GLY A 195 -3.03 -44.94 -8.94
C GLY A 195 -4.44 -44.89 -9.53
N LEU A 196 -4.99 -43.70 -9.79
CA LEU A 196 -6.19 -43.52 -10.61
C LEU A 196 -5.98 -44.17 -11.99
N GLY A 197 -6.83 -45.13 -12.35
CA GLY A 197 -6.71 -45.93 -13.57
C GLY A 197 -5.78 -47.14 -13.50
N ALA A 198 -5.12 -47.40 -12.36
CA ALA A 198 -4.30 -48.61 -12.19
C ALA A 198 -5.16 -49.89 -12.15
N GLU A 199 -6.40 -49.78 -11.67
CA GLU A 199 -7.39 -50.87 -11.72
C GLU A 199 -7.77 -51.24 -13.17
N ASP A 200 -7.71 -50.30 -14.12
CA ASP A 200 -8.01 -50.55 -15.55
C ASP A 200 -6.91 -51.37 -16.25
N VAL A 201 -5.73 -51.50 -15.62
CA VAL A 201 -4.58 -52.27 -16.13
C VAL A 201 -4.61 -53.74 -15.64
N VAL A 202 -5.65 -54.15 -14.92
CA VAL A 202 -5.81 -55.52 -14.43
C VAL A 202 -6.32 -56.42 -15.57
N GLY A 203 -5.40 -57.11 -16.26
CA GLY A 203 -5.78 -58.05 -17.31
C GLY A 203 -4.67 -58.44 -18.29
N ASN A 204 -3.56 -57.69 -18.33
CA ASN A 204 -2.37 -58.10 -19.08
C ASN A 204 -1.63 -59.22 -18.33
N LYS A 205 -2.18 -60.44 -18.31
CA LYS A 205 -1.32 -61.62 -18.15
C LYS A 205 -0.30 -61.54 -19.29
N PRO A 206 1.01 -61.47 -19.01
CA PRO A 206 1.99 -61.60 -20.07
C PRO A 206 1.75 -62.95 -20.70
N ASN A 207 1.18 -62.97 -21.91
CA ASN A 207 1.01 -64.19 -22.66
C ASN A 207 2.43 -64.61 -23.04
N PRO A 208 3.01 -65.68 -22.46
CA PRO A 208 4.38 -66.05 -22.78
C PRO A 208 4.40 -66.59 -24.20
N LYS A 209 4.48 -65.70 -25.20
CA LYS A 209 4.52 -66.09 -26.62
C LYS A 209 5.83 -66.77 -27.01
N ASN A 210 6.80 -66.84 -26.10
CA ASN A 210 8.08 -67.48 -26.32
C ASN A 210 8.32 -68.55 -25.25
N ALA A 211 7.75 -69.74 -25.45
CA ALA A 211 8.30 -70.98 -24.91
C ALA A 211 9.61 -71.34 -25.65
N SER A 212 10.54 -70.39 -25.75
CA SER A 212 11.85 -70.58 -26.39
C SER A 212 12.85 -71.31 -25.49
N THR A 213 12.45 -71.66 -24.26
CA THR A 213 13.28 -72.43 -23.33
C THR A 213 13.48 -73.89 -23.75
N LYS A 214 12.74 -74.39 -24.77
CA LYS A 214 13.00 -75.73 -25.33
C LYS A 214 14.24 -75.79 -26.24
N GLN A 215 14.68 -74.66 -26.80
CA GLN A 215 15.87 -74.60 -27.66
C GLN A 215 17.16 -74.31 -26.90
N PHE A 216 17.10 -73.86 -25.65
CA PHE A 216 18.29 -73.54 -24.86
C PHE A 216 19.03 -74.78 -24.32
N TYR A 217 18.37 -75.95 -24.30
CA TYR A 217 18.94 -77.21 -23.82
C TYR A 217 19.25 -78.22 -24.94
N ASP A 218 19.20 -77.79 -26.20
CA ASP A 218 19.57 -78.67 -27.31
C ASP A 218 21.09 -78.67 -27.49
N HIS A 219 21.76 -79.79 -27.22
CA HIS A 219 23.22 -79.93 -27.28
C HIS A 219 23.80 -79.86 -28.71
N SER A 220 22.96 -79.58 -29.72
CA SER A 220 23.34 -79.48 -31.13
C SER A 220 24.35 -78.37 -31.45
N HIS A 221 24.56 -77.41 -30.53
CA HIS A 221 25.44 -76.25 -30.74
C HIS A 221 26.87 -76.48 -30.22
N LEU A 222 27.14 -77.63 -29.58
CA LEU A 222 28.44 -77.99 -28.98
C LEU A 222 29.22 -79.04 -29.81
N HIS A 223 29.03 -79.11 -31.12
CA HIS A 223 29.95 -79.86 -31.98
C HIS A 223 31.18 -78.99 -32.31
N VAL A 224 32.17 -79.04 -31.42
CA VAL A 224 33.55 -78.69 -31.73
C VAL A 224 34.09 -79.77 -32.67
N GLY A 225 34.47 -79.39 -33.88
CA GLY A 225 35.09 -80.29 -34.84
C GLY A 225 36.36 -80.90 -34.28
N ASN A 226 36.46 -82.23 -34.39
CA ASN A 226 37.71 -82.97 -34.25
C ASN A 226 38.03 -83.60 -35.61
N VAL A 227 39.33 -83.55 -35.92
CA VAL A 227 40.09 -84.08 -37.06
C VAL A 227 39.63 -85.47 -37.52
#